data_AF-A0A1B6LXA3-F1
#
_entry.id   AF-A0A1B6LXA3-F1
#
_cell.length_a   1.000
_cell.length_b   1.000
_cell.length_c   1.000
_cell.angle_alpha   90.00
_cell.angle_beta   90.00
_cell.angle_gamma   90.00
#
_symmetry.space_group_name_H-M   'P 1'
#
loop_
_entity.id
_entity.type
_entity.pdbx_description
1 polymer ?
#
loop_
_entity_poly.entity_id
_entity_poly.type
_entity_poly.pdbx_seq_one_letter_code
_entity_poly.pdbx_strand_id
1 'polypeptide(L)'
;MGYRYALSFLALISLSQCHLDPCFYNCEERSYDLTHPVYEGIPAYPGLYYLAYDMTLAFEFPEPSFLLAFNYTISGLGGTSLTAPAAFFPNSREVHEIPFTQLTRVEGRVIDISDQVKLNPNYEATVDDIVCNENEYGCFAPGTVVIFYTGWASRWPNQERVFGLEGLLGLDLLPIDYNYPGISEEAARYIASQPNVYGVMIDSPGVDSGAVPIIGFDIYKSSRILARENKYIVQNVNLECTLPNINLKIYILPLYVLGGTSAPCRIFAHVCQDQCPVPALPPAPPPPPPPPHKSFDNSGYVDPDDYFRVRPRVSSPTRIEHPNLPPLNLHRTFRRESDSAPIV
;
A
#
# COMPACT_ATOMS: atom_id res chain seq x y z
N MET A 1 -26.77 -46.31 -38.13
CA MET A 1 -26.20 -45.09 -38.73
C MET A 1 -26.43 -43.95 -37.75
N GLY A 2 -25.54 -43.52 -36.87
CA GLY A 2 -24.08 -43.65 -36.81
C GLY A 2 -23.44 -42.31 -37.19
N TYR A 3 -22.95 -41.60 -36.17
CA TYR A 3 -22.09 -40.40 -36.20
C TYR A 3 -22.75 -39.04 -36.51
N ARG A 4 -22.45 -37.91 -35.84
CA ARG A 4 -21.92 -37.55 -34.51
C ARG A 4 -21.71 -36.04 -34.65
N TYR A 5 -22.51 -35.25 -33.98
CA TYR A 5 -22.22 -33.84 -33.71
C TYR A 5 -20.96 -33.80 -32.83
N ALA A 6 -19.86 -33.30 -33.39
CA ALA A 6 -18.63 -33.03 -32.63
C ALA A 6 -17.90 -31.84 -33.29
N LEU A 7 -18.60 -30.71 -33.43
CA LEU A 7 -17.96 -29.39 -33.46
C LEU A 7 -17.73 -28.98 -32.01
N SER A 8 -16.80 -29.69 -31.37
CA SER A 8 -16.32 -29.38 -30.04
C SER A 8 -15.51 -28.09 -30.12
N PHE A 9 -16.10 -27.01 -29.60
CA PHE A 9 -15.42 -26.02 -28.75
C PHE A 9 -13.90 -26.19 -28.71
N LEU A 10 -13.19 -25.65 -29.71
CA LEU A 10 -11.86 -25.11 -29.45
C LEU A 10 -12.12 -23.83 -28.66
N ALA A 11 -12.35 -24.04 -27.35
CA ALA A 11 -12.28 -23.00 -26.37
C ALA A 11 -10.97 -22.26 -26.63
N LEU A 12 -11.10 -21.02 -27.09
CA LEU A 12 -10.15 -19.97 -26.77
C LEU A 12 -10.06 -19.94 -25.25
N ILE A 13 -9.26 -20.86 -24.69
CA ILE A 13 -8.57 -20.63 -23.45
C ILE A 13 -7.61 -19.52 -23.83
N SER A 14 -8.13 -18.28 -23.82
CA SER A 14 -7.36 -17.17 -23.30
C SER A 14 -6.92 -17.69 -21.94
N LEU A 15 -5.73 -18.30 -21.91
CA LEU A 15 -4.91 -18.31 -20.73
C LEU A 15 -4.80 -16.82 -20.46
N SER A 16 -5.71 -16.29 -19.64
CA SER A 16 -5.43 -15.12 -18.85
C SER A 16 -4.11 -15.49 -18.20
N GLN A 17 -3.02 -15.05 -18.81
CA GLN A 17 -1.73 -15.03 -18.16
C GLN A 17 -2.07 -14.30 -16.89
N CYS A 18 -2.13 -15.07 -15.80
CA CYS A 18 -2.08 -14.49 -14.48
C CYS A 18 -0.71 -13.84 -14.50
N HIS A 19 -0.66 -12.59 -14.97
CA HIS A 19 0.50 -11.73 -14.82
C HIS A 19 0.55 -11.51 -13.32
N LEU A 20 1.18 -12.49 -12.67
CA LEU A 20 1.61 -12.37 -11.30
C LEU A 20 2.46 -11.12 -11.26
N ASP A 21 1.99 -10.14 -10.50
CA ASP A 21 2.68 -8.88 -10.30
C ASP A 21 4.14 -9.23 -9.89
N PRO A 22 5.15 -8.81 -10.67
CA PRO A 22 6.56 -9.15 -10.41
C PRO A 22 6.99 -8.81 -8.98
N CYS A 23 6.35 -7.80 -8.39
CA CYS A 23 6.58 -7.37 -7.01
C CYS A 23 6.10 -8.38 -5.94
N PHE A 24 5.39 -9.47 -6.28
CA PHE A 24 4.82 -10.41 -5.29
C PHE A 24 5.72 -11.62 -4.96
N TYR A 25 6.77 -11.88 -5.77
CA TYR A 25 7.57 -13.11 -5.68
C TYR A 25 9.08 -12.90 -5.49
N ASN A 26 9.54 -11.68 -5.19
CA ASN A 26 10.98 -11.45 -5.08
C ASN A 26 11.55 -12.07 -3.78
N CYS A 27 12.57 -12.92 -3.93
CA CYS A 27 13.31 -13.55 -2.83
C CYS A 27 14.18 -12.56 -2.03
N GLU A 28 14.40 -11.35 -2.54
CA GLU A 28 15.11 -10.25 -1.87
C GLU A 28 14.27 -8.96 -1.98
N GLU A 29 13.09 -8.95 -1.36
CA GLU A 29 12.26 -7.76 -1.27
C GLU A 29 12.99 -6.70 -0.43
N ARG A 30 13.58 -5.69 -1.09
CA ARG A 30 14.20 -4.56 -0.40
C ARG A 30 13.09 -3.59 0.02
N SER A 31 12.67 -3.73 1.27
CA SER A 31 11.72 -2.83 1.92
C SER A 31 12.46 -1.67 2.60
N TYR A 32 11.89 -0.47 2.50
CA TYR A 32 12.38 0.73 3.16
C TYR A 32 11.32 1.26 4.10
N ASP A 33 11.68 1.45 5.36
CA ASP A 33 10.82 2.10 6.35
C ASP A 33 10.96 3.61 6.20
N LEU A 34 9.86 4.28 5.87
CA LEU A 34 9.82 5.71 5.53
C LEU A 34 9.18 6.55 6.65
N THR A 35 9.19 6.05 7.88
CA THR A 35 8.58 6.71 9.04
C THR A 35 9.62 7.04 10.11
N HIS A 36 9.55 8.25 10.65
CA HIS A 36 10.29 8.62 11.86
C HIS A 36 9.61 8.03 13.10
N PRO A 37 10.37 7.62 14.13
CA PRO A 37 9.79 7.16 15.39
C PRO A 37 9.06 8.31 16.10
N VAL A 38 8.03 7.95 16.87
CA VAL A 38 7.32 8.87 17.77
C VAL A 38 7.87 8.73 19.18
N TYR A 39 8.20 9.84 19.81
CA TYR A 39 8.78 9.91 21.16
C TYR A 39 8.50 11.28 21.80
N GLU A 40 8.72 11.40 23.11
CA GLU A 40 8.59 12.67 23.83
C GLU A 40 9.57 13.71 23.31
N GLY A 41 9.08 14.90 22.99
CA GLY A 41 9.90 15.96 22.39
C GLY A 41 10.17 15.77 20.89
N ILE A 42 9.36 14.94 20.21
CA ILE A 42 9.34 14.85 18.75
C ILE A 42 9.22 16.24 18.10
N PRO A 43 9.95 16.53 17.00
CA PRO A 43 9.77 17.76 16.27
C PRO A 43 8.31 18.00 15.88
N ALA A 44 7.87 19.23 16.11
CA ALA A 44 6.50 19.66 15.85
C ALA A 44 6.45 21.14 15.51
N TYR A 45 5.45 21.53 14.73
CA TYR A 45 5.26 22.92 14.34
C TYR A 45 5.35 23.84 15.58
N PRO A 46 6.18 24.89 15.54
CA PRO A 46 6.35 25.77 16.68
C PRO A 46 5.02 26.36 17.17
N GLY A 47 4.84 26.37 18.49
CA GLY A 47 3.55 26.64 19.14
C GLY A 47 2.64 25.42 19.31
N LEU A 48 2.93 24.27 18.69
CA LEU A 48 2.20 23.01 18.86
C LEU A 48 3.02 21.91 19.55
N TYR A 49 4.25 22.21 20.00
CA TYR A 49 5.17 21.23 20.58
C TYR A 49 4.64 20.52 21.83
N TYR A 50 3.86 21.21 22.67
CA TYR A 50 3.25 20.61 23.86
C TYR A 50 2.05 19.69 23.55
N LEU A 51 1.57 19.69 22.30
CA LEU A 51 0.50 18.81 21.81
C LEU A 51 1.03 17.69 20.93
N ALA A 52 2.35 17.66 20.69
CA ALA A 52 2.93 16.78 19.68
C ALA A 52 2.84 15.31 20.11
N TYR A 53 3.34 14.99 21.30
CA TYR A 53 3.32 13.66 21.86
C TYR A 53 3.48 13.67 23.38
N ASP A 54 2.69 12.86 24.07
CA ASP A 54 2.81 12.59 25.51
C ASP A 54 2.57 11.09 25.75
N MET A 55 3.40 10.45 26.57
CA MET A 55 3.26 9.05 26.96
C MET A 55 3.23 8.95 28.48
N THR A 56 2.21 8.30 29.03
CA THR A 56 2.08 8.09 30.46
C THR A 56 1.88 6.61 30.77
N LEU A 57 2.47 6.13 31.86
CA LEU A 57 2.23 4.77 32.34
C LEU A 57 0.76 4.66 32.76
N ALA A 58 0.00 3.82 32.07
CA ALA A 58 -1.40 3.55 32.40
C ALA A 58 -1.50 2.55 33.55
N PHE A 59 -0.71 1.48 33.48
CA PHE A 59 -0.78 0.39 34.44
C PHE A 59 0.51 -0.45 34.45
N GLU A 60 0.93 -0.93 35.63
CA GLU A 60 2.06 -1.84 35.84
C GLU A 60 1.69 -2.99 36.80
N PHE A 61 1.84 -4.25 36.36
CA PHE A 61 1.81 -5.45 37.21
C PHE A 61 3.27 -5.89 37.41
N PRO A 62 3.76 -6.06 38.65
CA PRO A 62 5.08 -6.61 38.90
C PRO A 62 5.13 -8.14 38.68
N GLU A 63 6.33 -8.70 38.73
CA GLU A 63 6.56 -10.15 38.70
C GLU A 63 5.74 -10.90 39.77
N PRO A 64 5.27 -12.14 39.51
CA PRO A 64 5.53 -12.98 38.33
C PRO A 64 4.58 -12.73 37.14
N SER A 65 3.72 -11.72 37.19
CA SER A 65 2.66 -11.46 36.19
C SER A 65 2.96 -10.25 35.30
N PHE A 66 4.25 -9.94 35.12
CA PHE A 66 4.74 -8.69 34.54
C PHE A 66 3.92 -8.20 33.33
N LEU A 67 3.37 -6.99 33.44
CA LEU A 67 2.61 -6.33 32.37
C LEU A 67 2.76 -4.82 32.52
N LEU A 68 3.10 -4.15 31.42
CA LEU A 68 3.13 -2.70 31.32
C LEU A 68 2.16 -2.25 30.23
N ALA A 69 1.36 -1.23 30.54
CA ALA A 69 0.51 -0.55 29.58
C ALA A 69 0.74 0.97 29.66
N PHE A 70 0.77 1.62 28.51
CA PHE A 70 0.94 3.07 28.40
C PHE A 70 -0.26 3.70 27.70
N ASN A 71 -0.67 4.86 28.19
CA ASN A 71 -1.53 5.77 27.43
C ASN A 71 -0.62 6.71 26.65
N TYR A 72 -1.03 7.08 25.44
CA TYR A 72 -0.35 8.13 24.69
C TYR A 72 -1.35 9.07 24.02
N THR A 73 -0.97 10.34 23.93
CA THR A 73 -1.66 11.36 23.14
C THR A 73 -0.73 11.81 22.03
N ILE A 74 -1.25 11.94 20.81
CA ILE A 74 -0.46 12.39 19.66
C ILE A 74 -1.29 13.33 18.79
N SER A 75 -0.66 14.40 18.31
CA SER A 75 -1.28 15.29 17.32
C SER A 75 -1.47 14.56 15.98
N GLY A 76 -2.56 14.87 15.28
CA GLY A 76 -2.79 14.42 13.90
C GLY A 76 -1.65 14.78 12.93
N LEU A 77 -0.90 15.84 13.24
CA LEU A 77 0.24 16.36 12.47
C LEU A 77 1.61 15.93 13.04
N GLY A 78 1.62 15.09 14.07
CA GLY A 78 2.84 14.66 14.76
C GLY A 78 3.63 13.63 13.96
N GLY A 79 4.94 13.85 13.84
CA GLY A 79 5.84 12.95 13.12
C GLY A 79 5.55 12.83 11.63
N THR A 80 5.83 11.66 11.06
CA THR A 80 5.40 11.31 9.71
C THR A 80 3.88 11.17 9.69
N SER A 81 3.19 12.11 9.05
CA SER A 81 1.72 12.20 9.13
C SER A 81 1.09 12.45 7.77
N LEU A 82 -0.11 11.88 7.57
CA LEU A 82 -0.98 12.17 6.45
C LEU A 82 -1.97 13.27 6.81
N THR A 83 -2.19 14.20 5.89
CA THR A 83 -3.22 15.24 5.93
C THR A 83 -4.19 15.04 4.78
N ALA A 84 -5.47 14.91 5.13
CA ALA A 84 -6.57 14.70 4.19
C ALA A 84 -7.12 16.05 3.67
N PRO A 85 -7.80 16.06 2.50
CA PRO A 85 -8.41 17.26 1.92
C PRO A 85 -9.30 18.07 2.88
N ALA A 86 -10.00 17.40 3.79
CA ALA A 86 -10.87 18.03 4.80
C ALA A 86 -10.15 19.05 5.70
N ALA A 87 -8.82 18.94 5.86
CA ALA A 87 -8.02 19.91 6.61
C ALA A 87 -8.15 21.33 6.06
N PHE A 88 -8.39 21.48 4.75
CA PHE A 88 -8.49 22.77 4.08
C PHE A 88 -9.89 23.09 3.55
N PHE A 89 -10.73 22.06 3.38
CA PHE A 89 -12.07 22.15 2.81
C PHE A 89 -13.06 21.29 3.60
N PRO A 90 -13.92 21.87 4.47
CA PRO A 90 -14.72 21.13 5.46
C PRO A 90 -15.67 20.03 4.94
N ASN A 91 -15.98 19.98 3.64
CA ASN A 91 -16.86 18.98 3.03
C ASN A 91 -16.11 18.04 2.08
N SER A 92 -14.78 18.01 2.17
CA SER A 92 -13.92 17.09 1.43
C SER A 92 -13.59 15.87 2.30
N ARG A 93 -12.84 14.92 1.74
CA ARG A 93 -12.53 13.66 2.44
C ARG A 93 -11.71 13.89 3.71
N GLU A 94 -12.17 13.31 4.79
CA GLU A 94 -11.41 13.07 6.02
C GLU A 94 -10.48 11.85 5.86
N VAL A 95 -9.58 11.62 6.84
CA VAL A 95 -8.60 10.52 6.80
C VAL A 95 -9.30 9.17 6.61
N HIS A 96 -10.39 8.92 7.35
CA HIS A 96 -11.11 7.65 7.29
C HIS A 96 -11.90 7.45 5.98
N GLU A 97 -12.10 8.50 5.19
CA GLU A 97 -12.86 8.48 3.94
C GLU A 97 -11.96 8.32 2.70
N ILE A 98 -10.63 8.38 2.87
CA ILE A 98 -9.70 8.11 1.79
C ILE A 98 -9.82 6.62 1.41
N PRO A 99 -10.11 6.29 0.13
CA PRO A 99 -10.25 4.90 -0.27
C PRO A 99 -8.98 4.10 0.05
N PHE A 100 -9.12 2.93 0.68
CA PHE A 100 -8.00 2.07 1.05
C PHE A 100 -7.09 1.69 -0.14
N THR A 101 -7.67 1.59 -1.34
CA THR A 101 -6.94 1.34 -2.59
C THR A 101 -6.05 2.51 -3.03
N GLN A 102 -6.25 3.71 -2.48
CA GLN A 102 -5.39 4.88 -2.68
C GLN A 102 -4.27 5.00 -1.64
N LEU A 103 -4.20 4.07 -0.69
CA LEU A 103 -3.24 4.06 0.42
C LEU A 103 -2.37 2.81 0.44
N THR A 104 -2.78 1.75 -0.26
CA THR A 104 -2.09 0.46 -0.23
C THR A 104 -1.57 0.06 -1.59
N ARG A 105 -0.27 -0.27 -1.65
CA ARG A 105 0.43 -0.71 -2.86
C ARG A 105 0.25 0.28 -4.03
N VAL A 106 0.37 1.57 -3.73
CA VAL A 106 0.29 2.64 -4.74
C VAL A 106 1.64 2.84 -5.43
N GLU A 107 1.65 3.40 -6.64
CA GLU A 107 2.90 3.66 -7.36
C GLU A 107 3.65 4.83 -6.71
N GLY A 108 4.94 4.68 -6.41
CA GLY A 108 5.79 5.78 -5.97
C GLY A 108 6.55 6.40 -7.15
N ARG A 109 6.57 7.74 -7.22
CA ARG A 109 7.42 8.49 -8.16
C ARG A 109 8.30 9.47 -7.40
N VAL A 110 9.61 9.28 -7.41
CA VAL A 110 10.53 10.16 -6.67
C VAL A 110 11.05 11.30 -7.55
N ILE A 111 10.81 12.54 -7.16
CA ILE A 111 11.42 13.72 -7.78
C ILE A 111 12.51 14.21 -6.83
N ASP A 112 13.76 14.02 -7.21
CA ASP A 112 14.93 14.46 -6.44
C ASP A 112 15.21 15.93 -6.72
N ILE A 113 15.06 16.76 -5.69
CA ILE A 113 15.41 18.18 -5.69
C ILE A 113 16.47 18.50 -4.62
N SER A 114 17.15 17.48 -4.10
CA SER A 114 18.05 17.62 -2.96
C SER A 114 19.27 18.49 -3.26
N ASP A 115 19.77 18.50 -4.50
CA ASP A 115 20.88 19.35 -4.92
C ASP A 115 20.47 20.83 -4.98
N GLN A 116 19.27 21.12 -5.46
CA GLN A 116 18.68 22.46 -5.47
C GLN A 116 18.48 22.96 -4.02
N VAL A 117 17.98 22.07 -3.14
CA VAL A 117 17.75 22.38 -1.72
C VAL A 117 19.06 22.62 -0.95
N LYS A 118 20.16 21.94 -1.31
CA LYS A 118 21.50 22.22 -0.75
C LYS A 118 21.95 23.65 -1.06
N LEU A 119 21.58 24.20 -2.21
CA LEU A 119 21.92 25.57 -2.63
C LEU A 119 20.97 26.61 -2.06
N ASN A 120 19.69 26.26 -1.94
CA ASN A 120 18.64 27.10 -1.38
C ASN A 120 17.77 26.25 -0.42
N PRO A 121 17.93 26.39 0.91
CA PRO A 121 17.12 25.66 1.89
C PRO A 121 15.60 25.88 1.75
N ASN A 122 15.19 26.97 1.08
CA ASN A 122 13.80 27.35 0.83
C ASN A 122 13.39 27.07 -0.62
N TYR A 123 14.10 26.21 -1.34
CA TYR A 123 13.78 25.86 -2.71
C TYR A 123 12.36 25.28 -2.80
N GLU A 124 11.59 25.80 -3.75
CA GLU A 124 10.27 25.33 -4.09
C GLU A 124 10.36 24.52 -5.38
N ALA A 125 9.97 23.24 -5.33
CA ALA A 125 9.93 22.40 -6.51
C ALA A 125 9.12 23.08 -7.62
N THR A 126 9.69 23.10 -8.82
CA THR A 126 9.12 23.80 -9.99
C THR A 126 8.39 22.82 -10.91
N VAL A 127 7.60 23.36 -11.85
CA VAL A 127 7.02 22.55 -12.94
C VAL A 127 8.13 21.92 -13.79
N ASP A 128 9.25 22.62 -13.98
CA ASP A 128 10.39 22.11 -14.76
C ASP A 128 11.03 20.89 -14.10
N ASP A 129 11.16 20.86 -12.77
CA ASP A 129 11.64 19.67 -12.04
C ASP A 129 10.75 18.44 -12.33
N ILE A 130 9.43 18.65 -12.37
CA ILE A 130 8.46 17.59 -12.68
C ILE A 130 8.55 17.16 -14.14
N VAL A 131 8.57 18.11 -15.08
CA VAL A 131 8.62 17.83 -16.51
C VAL A 131 9.93 17.15 -16.90
N CYS A 132 11.06 17.56 -16.31
CA CYS A 132 12.35 16.86 -16.47
C CYS A 132 12.26 15.41 -16.00
N ASN A 133 11.63 15.16 -14.84
CA ASN A 133 11.41 13.80 -14.35
C ASN A 133 10.52 12.96 -15.29
N GLU A 134 9.43 13.54 -15.80
CA GLU A 134 8.55 12.86 -16.77
C GLU A 134 9.23 12.60 -18.11
N ASN A 135 10.13 13.47 -18.57
CA ASN A 135 10.91 13.27 -19.79
C ASN A 135 11.87 12.07 -19.67
N GLU A 136 12.42 11.82 -18.48
CA GLU A 136 13.34 10.72 -18.24
C GLU A 136 12.61 9.39 -17.95
N TYR A 137 11.54 9.44 -17.15
CA TYR A 137 10.89 8.25 -16.59
C TYR A 137 9.44 8.05 -17.05
N GLY A 138 8.97 8.86 -18.01
CA GLY A 138 7.60 8.85 -18.52
C GLY A 138 6.58 9.49 -17.58
N CYS A 139 5.36 9.66 -18.10
CA CYS A 139 4.23 10.24 -17.38
C CYS A 139 3.88 9.46 -16.11
N PHE A 140 3.19 10.12 -15.17
CA PHE A 140 2.68 9.47 -13.97
C PHE A 140 1.72 8.32 -14.28
N ALA A 141 2.02 7.15 -13.74
CA ALA A 141 1.16 5.97 -13.83
C ALA A 141 -0.13 6.17 -13.01
N PRO A 142 -1.25 5.51 -13.37
CA PRO A 142 -2.47 5.57 -12.56
C PRO A 142 -2.22 5.15 -11.11
N GLY A 143 -2.67 5.98 -10.17
CA GLY A 143 -2.48 5.74 -8.73
C GLY A 143 -1.08 6.10 -8.21
N THR A 144 -0.40 7.06 -8.85
CA THR A 144 0.89 7.57 -8.42
C THR A 144 0.77 8.42 -7.16
N VAL A 145 1.71 8.26 -6.25
CA VAL A 145 2.06 9.22 -5.20
C VAL A 145 3.40 9.84 -5.59
N VAL A 146 3.39 11.17 -5.75
CA VAL A 146 4.60 11.92 -6.09
C VAL A 146 5.37 12.20 -4.80
N ILE A 147 6.62 11.78 -4.73
CA ILE A 147 7.49 11.88 -3.58
C ILE A 147 8.57 12.92 -3.91
N PHE A 148 8.55 14.07 -3.26
CA PHE A 148 9.64 15.04 -3.36
C PHE A 148 10.72 14.67 -2.35
N TYR A 149 11.88 14.28 -2.86
CA TYR A 149 13.06 14.04 -2.04
C TYR A 149 13.91 15.30 -1.99
N THR A 150 13.97 15.90 -0.80
CA THR A 150 14.70 17.17 -0.57
C THR A 150 15.99 16.97 0.23
N GLY A 151 16.18 15.79 0.84
CA GLY A 151 17.28 15.51 1.76
C GLY A 151 17.09 16.10 3.16
N TRP A 152 15.89 16.62 3.44
CA TRP A 152 15.55 17.31 4.68
C TRP A 152 15.40 16.35 5.87
N ALA A 153 15.07 15.08 5.62
CA ALA A 153 14.97 14.03 6.65
C ALA A 153 16.21 13.97 7.56
N SER A 154 17.41 14.26 7.01
CA SER A 154 18.69 14.30 7.75
C SER A 154 18.78 15.33 8.89
N ARG A 155 17.79 16.23 9.02
CA ARG A 155 17.69 17.23 10.09
C ARG A 155 16.92 16.71 11.30
N TRP A 156 16.12 15.66 11.13
CA TRP A 156 15.48 14.95 12.22
C TRP A 156 16.56 14.32 13.14
N PRO A 157 16.38 14.25 14.47
CA PRO A 157 15.26 14.69 15.30
C PRO A 157 15.36 16.13 15.84
N ASN A 158 16.23 16.98 15.29
CA ASN A 158 16.49 18.29 15.89
C ASN A 158 15.42 19.32 15.46
N GLN A 159 14.64 19.80 16.44
CA GLN A 159 13.57 20.80 16.26
C GLN A 159 14.02 22.06 15.51
N GLU A 160 15.16 22.65 15.89
CA GLU A 160 15.69 23.85 15.22
C GLU A 160 16.01 23.57 13.76
N ARG A 161 16.65 22.43 13.50
CA ARG A 161 17.07 22.08 12.14
C ARG A 161 15.87 21.72 11.26
N VAL A 162 14.88 20.99 11.78
CA VAL A 162 13.68 20.56 11.04
C VAL A 162 12.88 21.76 10.56
N PHE A 163 12.71 22.80 11.38
CA PHE A 163 11.96 24.00 11.03
C PHE A 163 12.83 25.15 10.49
N GLY A 164 14.15 24.96 10.39
CA GLY A 164 15.08 25.97 9.91
C GLY A 164 15.17 27.21 10.80
N LEU A 165 15.16 26.99 12.12
CA LEU A 165 15.16 28.01 13.18
C LEU A 165 16.49 28.11 13.92
N GLU A 166 17.58 27.63 13.31
CA GLU A 166 18.91 27.64 13.90
C GLU A 166 19.27 29.06 14.38
N GLY A 167 19.45 29.23 15.70
CA GLY A 167 19.78 30.52 16.31
C GLY A 167 18.60 31.49 16.55
N LEU A 168 17.35 31.07 16.28
CA LEU A 168 16.14 31.89 16.46
C LEU A 168 15.21 31.40 17.58
N LEU A 169 15.45 30.20 18.13
CA LEU A 169 14.65 29.62 19.19
C LEU A 169 14.87 30.38 20.52
N GLY A 170 13.79 30.95 21.10
CA GLY A 170 13.83 31.74 22.34
C GLY A 170 13.77 33.26 22.16
N LEU A 171 13.73 33.74 20.92
CA LEU A 171 13.36 35.11 20.61
C LEU A 171 11.84 35.15 20.35
N ASP A 172 11.07 35.84 21.20
CA ASP A 172 9.65 36.16 20.96
C ASP A 172 9.50 37.17 19.79
N LEU A 173 10.11 36.86 18.65
CA LEU A 173 10.09 37.67 17.45
C LEU A 173 9.19 36.98 16.43
N LEU A 174 7.91 37.31 16.51
CA LEU A 174 7.02 37.17 15.36
C LEU A 174 7.32 38.29 14.35
N PRO A 175 7.25 37.99 13.04
CA PRO A 175 7.04 36.67 12.45
C PRO A 175 8.31 35.80 12.50
N ILE A 176 8.15 34.53 12.90
CA ILE A 176 9.20 33.53 12.76
C ILE A 176 9.19 33.08 11.31
N ASP A 177 10.22 33.42 10.54
CA ASP A 177 10.43 32.88 9.21
C ASP A 177 10.99 31.45 9.36
N TYR A 178 10.21 30.46 8.92
CA TYR A 178 10.71 29.08 8.85
C TYR A 178 11.63 28.95 7.64
N ASN A 179 12.59 28.02 7.70
CA ASN A 179 13.47 27.77 6.56
C ASN A 179 13.49 26.28 6.21
N TYR A 180 12.58 25.86 5.34
CA TYR A 180 12.51 24.49 4.83
C TYR A 180 11.89 24.48 3.42
N PRO A 181 12.23 23.48 2.59
CA PRO A 181 11.81 23.45 1.20
C PRO A 181 10.36 22.99 1.05
N GLY A 182 9.78 23.27 -0.11
CA GLY A 182 8.41 22.89 -0.44
C GLY A 182 8.20 22.73 -1.94
N ILE A 183 6.96 22.89 -2.38
CA ILE A 183 6.57 22.89 -3.79
C ILE A 183 5.95 24.24 -4.14
N SER A 184 6.29 24.75 -5.32
CA SER A 184 5.72 26.01 -5.82
C SER A 184 4.23 25.88 -6.09
N GLU A 185 3.55 27.02 -6.13
CA GLU A 185 2.11 27.08 -6.47
C GLU A 185 1.84 26.45 -7.84
N GLU A 186 2.70 26.74 -8.82
CA GLU A 186 2.61 26.24 -10.19
C GLU A 186 2.82 24.72 -10.25
N ALA A 187 3.80 24.19 -9.52
CA ALA A 187 4.03 22.75 -9.41
C ALA A 187 2.85 22.04 -8.74
N ALA A 188 2.30 22.61 -7.67
CA ALA A 188 1.10 22.09 -7.02
C ALA A 188 -0.09 22.05 -7.99
N ARG A 189 -0.31 23.11 -8.79
CA ARG A 189 -1.37 23.15 -9.82
C ARG A 189 -1.15 22.09 -10.89
N TYR A 190 0.09 21.92 -11.35
CA TYR A 190 0.42 20.89 -12.32
C TYR A 190 0.06 19.51 -11.79
N ILE A 191 0.52 19.14 -10.59
CA ILE A 191 0.21 17.84 -9.95
C ILE A 191 -1.28 17.67 -9.69
N ALA A 192 -1.94 18.71 -9.18
CA ALA A 192 -3.38 18.66 -8.88
C ALA A 192 -4.21 18.36 -10.14
N SER A 193 -3.78 18.87 -11.30
CA SER A 193 -4.43 18.60 -12.58
C SER A 193 -4.24 17.17 -13.11
N GLN A 194 -3.31 16.39 -12.54
CA GLN A 194 -3.05 15.02 -12.97
C GLN A 194 -4.09 14.05 -12.37
N PRO A 195 -4.93 13.40 -13.21
CA PRO A 195 -5.94 12.46 -12.71
C PRO A 195 -5.32 11.19 -12.11
N ASN A 196 -4.10 10.86 -12.53
CA ASN A 196 -3.37 9.67 -12.14
C ASN A 196 -2.72 9.78 -10.75
N VAL A 197 -2.61 10.99 -10.18
CA VAL A 197 -1.96 11.19 -8.89
C VAL A 197 -2.96 11.10 -7.74
N TYR A 198 -2.65 10.36 -6.67
CA TYR A 198 -3.47 10.26 -5.46
C TYR A 198 -3.03 11.21 -4.35
N GLY A 199 -1.75 11.51 -4.26
CA GLY A 199 -1.23 12.39 -3.22
C GLY A 199 0.22 12.79 -3.44
N VAL A 200 0.72 13.60 -2.53
CA VAL A 200 2.11 14.07 -2.49
C VAL A 200 2.75 13.68 -1.16
N MET A 201 3.99 13.22 -1.22
CA MET A 201 4.87 12.93 -0.09
C MET A 201 6.08 13.86 -0.12
N ILE A 202 6.51 14.36 1.04
CA ILE A 202 7.72 15.17 1.17
C ILE A 202 8.41 14.89 2.52
N ASP A 203 9.74 14.96 2.54
CA ASP A 203 10.56 14.77 3.75
C ASP A 203 10.75 16.04 4.60
N SER A 204 10.25 17.18 4.13
CA SER A 204 10.19 18.43 4.90
C SER A 204 8.92 18.52 5.77
N PRO A 205 8.83 19.51 6.68
CA PRO A 205 7.67 19.69 7.56
C PRO A 205 6.31 19.81 6.88
N GLY A 206 6.28 20.25 5.61
CA GLY A 206 5.07 20.38 4.82
C GLY A 206 5.37 20.67 3.36
N VAL A 207 4.36 20.62 2.51
CA VAL A 207 4.51 20.89 1.07
C VAL A 207 4.61 22.37 0.73
N ASP A 208 4.19 23.26 1.63
CA ASP A 208 4.38 24.70 1.47
C ASP A 208 5.72 25.11 2.09
N SER A 209 6.56 25.83 1.33
CA SER A 209 7.88 26.29 1.79
C SER A 209 7.79 27.17 3.03
N GLY A 210 8.77 27.05 3.93
CA GLY A 210 8.84 27.84 5.16
C GLY A 210 9.08 29.34 4.94
N ALA A 211 9.53 29.74 3.75
CA ALA A 211 9.96 31.10 3.44
C ALA A 211 8.85 32.16 3.37
N VAL A 212 7.58 31.75 3.41
CA VAL A 212 6.46 32.68 3.38
C VAL A 212 6.20 33.20 4.80
N PRO A 213 6.26 34.53 5.05
CA PRO A 213 5.96 35.09 6.35
C PRO A 213 4.57 34.66 6.82
N ILE A 214 4.44 34.30 8.10
CA ILE A 214 3.19 33.82 8.70
C ILE A 214 2.16 34.96 8.83
N ILE A 215 1.63 35.45 7.70
CA ILE A 215 0.63 36.51 7.64
C ILE A 215 -0.44 36.13 6.60
N GLY A 216 -1.55 35.54 7.06
CA GLY A 216 -2.77 35.33 6.26
C GLY A 216 -2.93 33.94 5.63
N PHE A 217 -3.97 33.80 4.78
CA PHE A 217 -4.34 32.57 4.07
C PHE A 217 -3.31 32.08 3.03
N ASP A 218 -2.25 32.86 2.81
CA ASP A 218 -1.27 32.69 1.74
C ASP A 218 -0.15 31.68 2.09
N ILE A 219 -0.16 31.09 3.30
CA ILE A 219 0.88 30.17 3.79
C ILE A 219 0.65 28.70 3.42
N TYR A 220 -0.54 28.35 2.94
CA TYR A 220 -0.91 26.97 2.59
C TYR A 220 -1.37 26.85 1.13
N LYS A 221 -0.78 27.63 0.21
CA LYS A 221 -1.26 27.70 -1.19
C LYS A 221 -1.20 26.34 -1.86
N SER A 222 -0.04 25.70 -1.81
CA SER A 222 0.23 24.40 -2.43
C SER A 222 -0.62 23.33 -1.77
N SER A 223 -0.71 23.32 -0.43
CA SER A 223 -1.61 22.41 0.27
C SER A 223 -3.07 22.57 -0.15
N ARG A 224 -3.58 23.80 -0.23
CA ARG A 224 -4.96 24.09 -0.64
C ARG A 224 -5.23 23.73 -2.10
N ILE A 225 -4.27 23.91 -3.00
CA ILE A 225 -4.39 23.52 -4.40
C ILE A 225 -4.52 21.99 -4.51
N LEU A 226 -3.64 21.25 -3.85
CA LEU A 226 -3.67 19.79 -3.84
C LEU A 226 -4.97 19.26 -3.21
N ALA A 227 -5.34 19.78 -2.05
CA ALA A 227 -6.55 19.36 -1.33
C ALA A 227 -7.84 19.65 -2.12
N ARG A 228 -7.88 20.74 -2.91
CA ARG A 228 -9.05 21.06 -3.75
C ARG A 228 -9.33 19.98 -4.79
N GLU A 229 -8.29 19.34 -5.31
CA GLU A 229 -8.39 18.23 -6.26
C GLU A 229 -8.36 16.85 -5.56
N ASN A 230 -8.72 16.81 -4.27
CA ASN A 230 -8.79 15.62 -3.43
C ASN A 230 -7.47 14.83 -3.34
N LYS A 231 -6.31 15.49 -3.46
CA LYS A 231 -5.00 14.88 -3.23
C LYS A 231 -4.67 14.95 -1.74
N TYR A 232 -4.24 13.83 -1.15
CA TYR A 232 -3.73 13.85 0.22
C TYR A 232 -2.26 14.29 0.25
N ILE A 233 -1.81 14.76 1.41
CA ILE A 233 -0.44 15.20 1.64
C ILE A 233 0.16 14.35 2.74
N VAL A 234 1.41 13.96 2.59
CA VAL A 234 2.18 13.26 3.62
C VAL A 234 3.48 14.03 3.82
N GLN A 235 3.76 14.38 5.06
CA GLN A 235 4.88 15.23 5.45
C GLN A 235 5.78 14.53 6.47
N ASN A 236 6.98 15.07 6.69
CA ASN A 236 8.01 14.47 7.54
C ASN A 236 8.27 13.00 7.19
N VAL A 237 8.30 12.66 5.89
CA VAL A 237 8.63 11.31 5.45
C VAL A 237 10.12 11.04 5.71
N ASN A 238 10.45 9.91 6.32
CA ASN A 238 11.85 9.53 6.52
C ASN A 238 12.47 9.04 5.20
N LEU A 239 13.09 9.96 4.47
CA LEU A 239 13.79 9.66 3.21
C LEU A 239 15.32 9.65 3.40
N GLU A 240 15.85 9.18 4.54
CA GLU A 240 17.30 9.01 4.72
C GLU A 240 17.90 7.95 3.77
N CYS A 241 17.08 7.01 3.33
CA CYS A 241 17.47 6.01 2.35
C CYS A 241 17.26 6.52 0.92
N THR A 242 18.21 6.25 0.03
CA THR A 242 18.05 6.54 -1.39
C THR A 242 17.08 5.56 -2.02
N LEU A 243 15.93 6.06 -2.46
CA LEU A 243 14.92 5.31 -3.18
C LEU A 243 15.16 5.41 -4.71
N PRO A 244 14.89 4.35 -5.49
CA PRO A 244 14.85 4.47 -6.94
C PRO A 244 13.71 5.40 -7.38
N ASN A 245 13.87 6.01 -8.56
CA ASN A 245 12.93 7.00 -9.07
C ASN A 245 11.54 6.42 -9.37
N ILE A 246 11.52 5.18 -9.88
CA ILE A 246 10.35 4.40 -10.27
C ILE A 246 10.43 2.97 -9.72
N ASN A 247 9.42 2.16 -10.03
CA ASN A 247 9.29 0.77 -9.58
C ASN A 247 9.16 0.64 -8.05
N LEU A 248 8.50 1.63 -7.44
CA LEU A 248 8.19 1.66 -6.02
C LEU A 248 6.72 1.31 -5.80
N LYS A 249 6.45 0.39 -4.89
CA LYS A 249 5.12 0.22 -4.28
C LYS A 249 5.13 0.80 -2.89
N ILE A 250 4.32 1.81 -2.66
CA ILE A 250 4.22 2.50 -1.38
C ILE A 250 2.99 2.02 -0.62
N TYR A 251 3.14 1.89 0.69
CA TYR A 251 2.07 1.60 1.63
C TYR A 251 2.03 2.73 2.63
N ILE A 252 0.91 3.45 2.68
CA ILE A 252 0.69 4.62 3.53
C ILE A 252 -0.41 4.26 4.52
N LEU A 253 -0.04 3.99 5.77
CA LEU A 253 -0.95 3.44 6.76
C LEU A 253 -1.20 4.45 7.89
N PRO A 254 -2.08 5.45 7.69
CA PRO A 254 -2.48 6.37 8.75
C PRO A 254 -3.32 5.66 9.81
N LEU A 255 -3.30 6.19 11.04
CA LEU A 255 -4.31 5.81 12.02
C LEU A 255 -5.72 6.08 11.44
N TYR A 256 -6.61 5.09 11.58
CA TYR A 256 -7.97 5.16 11.06
C TYR A 256 -8.88 5.98 11.99
N VAL A 257 -8.70 7.30 11.97
CA VAL A 257 -9.39 8.25 12.86
C VAL A 257 -10.66 8.79 12.19
N LEU A 258 -11.83 8.46 12.75
CA LEU A 258 -13.12 9.03 12.33
C LEU A 258 -13.18 10.51 12.71
N GLY A 259 -13.66 11.39 11.83
CA GLY A 259 -13.67 12.84 12.08
C GLY A 259 -12.30 13.51 11.89
N GLY A 260 -11.23 12.73 11.67
CA GLY A 260 -9.86 13.22 11.65
C GLY A 260 -9.48 13.81 10.29
N THR A 261 -8.87 14.99 10.29
CA THR A 261 -8.32 15.63 9.08
C THR A 261 -6.85 15.31 8.84
N SER A 262 -6.13 14.85 9.87
CA SER A 262 -4.75 14.39 9.78
C SER A 262 -4.51 13.22 10.74
N ALA A 263 -3.55 12.36 10.43
CA ALA A 263 -3.17 11.24 11.27
C ALA A 263 -1.68 10.88 11.09
N PRO A 264 -0.97 10.56 12.19
CA PRO A 264 0.32 9.86 12.13
C PRO A 264 0.18 8.58 11.31
N CYS A 265 1.21 8.26 10.54
CA CYS A 265 1.16 7.15 9.59
C CYS A 265 2.46 6.35 9.58
N ARG A 266 2.34 5.03 9.48
CA ARG A 266 3.45 4.14 9.15
C ARG A 266 3.52 3.97 7.65
N ILE A 267 4.68 4.26 7.07
CA ILE A 267 4.92 4.24 5.64
C ILE A 267 6.09 3.33 5.35
N PHE A 268 5.95 2.48 4.35
CA PHE A 268 7.08 1.75 3.81
C PHE A 268 6.96 1.63 2.29
N ALA A 269 8.10 1.41 1.65
CA ALA A 269 8.21 1.25 0.22
C ALA A 269 8.88 -0.08 -0.12
N HIS A 270 8.36 -0.78 -1.12
CA HIS A 270 8.98 -1.96 -1.72
C HIS A 270 9.52 -1.58 -3.09
N VAL A 271 10.75 -1.99 -3.39
CA VAL A 271 11.32 -1.85 -4.73
C VAL A 271 11.03 -3.11 -5.52
N CYS A 272 10.35 -2.93 -6.64
CA CYS A 272 10.14 -3.98 -7.61
C CYS A 272 11.30 -4.00 -8.59
N GLN A 273 12.16 -5.00 -8.48
CA GLN A 273 13.10 -5.31 -9.55
C GLN A 273 12.42 -6.30 -10.49
N ASP A 274 12.65 -6.15 -11.79
CA ASP A 274 12.25 -7.16 -12.77
C ASP A 274 12.81 -8.52 -12.34
N GLN A 275 11.99 -9.57 -12.53
CA GLN A 275 12.26 -10.92 -12.03
C GLN A 275 13.71 -11.37 -12.28
N CYS A 276 14.34 -11.99 -11.28
CA CYS A 276 15.42 -12.93 -11.56
C CYS A 276 14.93 -13.89 -12.67
N PRO A 277 15.76 -14.22 -13.68
CA PRO A 277 15.35 -15.14 -14.72
C PRO A 277 14.84 -16.42 -14.06
N VAL A 278 13.57 -16.77 -14.33
CA VAL A 278 12.96 -18.01 -13.87
C VAL A 278 13.95 -19.13 -14.16
N PRO A 279 14.44 -19.89 -13.16
CA PRO A 279 15.31 -21.02 -13.42
C PRO A 279 14.62 -21.90 -14.45
N ALA A 280 15.27 -22.14 -15.58
CA ALA A 280 14.71 -22.98 -16.62
C ALA A 280 14.25 -24.28 -15.96
N LEU A 281 12.96 -24.61 -16.10
CA LEU A 281 12.45 -25.90 -15.66
C LEU A 281 13.40 -26.97 -16.19
N PRO A 282 13.89 -27.90 -15.33
CA PRO A 282 14.74 -28.96 -15.81
C PRO A 282 14.01 -29.67 -16.96
N PRO A 283 14.72 -30.04 -18.05
CA PRO A 283 14.11 -30.69 -19.18
C PRO A 283 13.29 -31.87 -18.69
N ALA A 284 12.06 -32.00 -19.20
CA ALA A 284 11.16 -33.08 -18.82
C ALA A 284 11.91 -34.42 -18.94
N PRO A 285 11.84 -35.30 -17.92
CA PRO A 285 12.50 -36.58 -18.00
C PRO A 285 12.03 -37.32 -19.25
N PRO A 286 12.92 -38.04 -19.95
CA PRO A 286 12.54 -38.77 -21.15
C PRO A 286 11.37 -39.71 -20.84
N PRO A 287 10.41 -39.85 -21.77
CA PRO A 287 9.27 -40.73 -21.56
C PRO A 287 9.78 -42.15 -21.22
N PRO A 288 9.14 -42.84 -20.26
CA PRO A 288 9.56 -44.18 -19.88
C PRO A 288 9.55 -45.08 -21.13
N PRO A 289 10.51 -46.01 -21.25
CA PRO A 289 10.58 -46.91 -22.38
C PRO A 289 9.26 -47.67 -22.52
N PRO A 290 8.77 -47.90 -23.76
CA PRO A 290 7.55 -48.67 -23.97
C PRO A 290 7.69 -50.04 -23.29
N PRO A 291 6.63 -50.53 -22.64
CA PRO A 291 6.68 -51.83 -21.98
C PRO A 291 7.08 -52.90 -22.99
N PRO A 292 7.90 -53.89 -22.59
CA PRO A 292 8.36 -54.93 -23.51
C PRO A 292 7.15 -55.62 -24.15
N HIS A 293 7.17 -55.75 -25.47
CA HIS A 293 6.20 -56.55 -26.20
C HIS A 293 6.25 -57.97 -25.64
N LYS A 294 5.21 -58.36 -24.89
CA LYS A 294 4.94 -59.78 -24.66
C LYS A 294 4.55 -60.37 -26.00
N SER A 295 5.45 -61.09 -26.64
CA SER A 295 5.09 -62.06 -27.67
C SER A 295 4.14 -63.06 -27.00
N PHE A 296 2.87 -63.02 -27.37
CA PHE A 296 1.92 -64.06 -26.99
C PHE A 296 2.34 -65.33 -27.73
N ASP A 297 2.94 -66.25 -27.00
CA ASP A 297 3.26 -67.58 -27.49
C ASP A 297 1.98 -68.43 -27.44
N ASN A 298 1.44 -68.78 -28.60
CA ASN A 298 0.10 -69.33 -28.74
C ASN A 298 0.15 -70.88 -28.79
N SER A 299 0.89 -71.50 -27.87
CA SER A 299 1.07 -72.96 -27.81
C SER A 299 0.22 -73.64 -26.72
N GLY A 300 -1.01 -73.18 -26.51
CA GLY A 300 -1.94 -73.70 -25.52
C GLY A 300 -3.23 -74.25 -26.12
N TYR A 301 -3.14 -75.25 -27.00
CA TYR A 301 -4.30 -76.07 -27.37
C TYR A 301 -4.63 -76.98 -26.17
N VAL A 302 -5.72 -76.67 -25.46
CA VAL A 302 -6.24 -77.51 -24.36
C VAL A 302 -7.58 -78.10 -24.81
N ASP A 303 -7.70 -79.41 -24.59
CA ASP A 303 -8.78 -80.32 -24.99
C ASP A 303 -10.19 -79.83 -24.58
N PRO A 304 -11.25 -79.98 -25.42
CA PRO A 304 -12.58 -79.41 -25.12
C PRO A 304 -13.34 -80.03 -23.94
N ASP A 305 -12.86 -81.14 -23.37
CA ASP A 305 -13.60 -81.90 -22.34
C ASP A 305 -13.39 -81.40 -20.89
N ASP A 306 -12.53 -80.40 -20.65
CA ASP A 306 -12.26 -79.89 -19.30
C ASP A 306 -13.17 -78.70 -18.87
N TYR A 307 -14.11 -78.29 -19.73
CA TYR A 307 -14.92 -77.08 -19.55
C TYR A 307 -16.04 -77.19 -18.48
N PHE A 308 -16.22 -78.35 -17.83
CA PHE A 308 -17.35 -78.59 -16.92
C PHE A 308 -16.99 -78.92 -15.46
N ARG A 309 -15.72 -78.89 -15.04
CA ARG A 309 -15.36 -79.31 -13.66
C ARG A 309 -15.01 -78.22 -12.66
N VAL A 310 -14.96 -76.93 -13.04
CA VAL A 310 -14.66 -75.87 -12.07
C VAL A 310 -15.53 -74.64 -12.28
N ARG A 311 -16.67 -74.59 -11.59
CA ARG A 311 -17.39 -73.32 -11.33
C ARG A 311 -17.52 -73.09 -9.82
N PRO A 312 -16.84 -72.08 -9.26
CA PRO A 312 -17.28 -71.44 -8.03
C PRO A 312 -18.53 -70.61 -8.34
N ARG A 313 -19.56 -70.73 -7.50
CA ARG A 313 -20.81 -69.95 -7.58
C ARG A 313 -20.49 -68.47 -7.36
N VAL A 314 -20.85 -67.61 -8.31
CA VAL A 314 -20.89 -66.16 -8.12
C VAL A 314 -22.28 -65.80 -7.61
N SER A 315 -22.38 -65.41 -6.34
CA SER A 315 -23.58 -64.79 -5.77
C SER A 315 -23.68 -63.34 -6.24
N SER A 316 -24.89 -62.95 -6.67
CA SER A 316 -25.31 -61.61 -7.07
C SER A 316 -25.09 -60.55 -5.99
N PRO A 317 -24.87 -59.27 -6.36
CA PRO A 317 -24.67 -58.20 -5.39
C PRO A 317 -26.01 -57.78 -4.76
N THR A 318 -26.24 -58.19 -3.52
CA THR A 318 -27.25 -57.58 -2.64
C THR A 318 -26.75 -56.24 -2.10
N ARG A 319 -27.50 -55.18 -2.44
CA ARG A 319 -28.09 -54.19 -1.51
C ARG A 319 -27.36 -54.04 -0.17
N ILE A 320 -26.67 -52.92 0.02
CA ILE A 320 -26.44 -52.33 1.34
C ILE A 320 -27.17 -50.98 1.36
N GLU A 321 -28.28 -51.00 2.10
CA GLU A 321 -28.93 -49.83 2.66
C GLU A 321 -28.06 -49.33 3.81
N HIS A 322 -27.76 -48.03 3.86
CA HIS A 322 -27.52 -47.35 5.13
C HIS A 322 -28.42 -46.11 5.22
N PRO A 323 -29.29 -46.05 6.24
CA PRO A 323 -30.20 -44.95 6.52
C PRO A 323 -29.50 -43.87 7.37
N ASN A 324 -30.06 -42.66 7.36
CA ASN A 324 -29.71 -41.47 8.17
C ASN A 324 -28.85 -40.39 7.50
N LEU A 325 -29.36 -39.82 6.41
CA LEU A 325 -29.10 -38.41 6.09
C LEU A 325 -30.44 -37.65 6.15
N PRO A 326 -30.60 -36.62 7.00
CA PRO A 326 -31.79 -35.77 6.99
C PRO A 326 -31.81 -34.87 5.73
N PRO A 327 -33.00 -34.52 5.20
CA PRO A 327 -33.10 -33.83 3.92
C PRO A 327 -32.66 -32.36 4.01
N LEU A 328 -31.83 -31.95 3.04
CA LEU A 328 -31.55 -30.55 2.69
C LEU A 328 -32.84 -29.92 2.14
N ASN A 329 -33.58 -29.19 2.99
CA ASN A 329 -34.68 -28.34 2.57
C ASN A 329 -34.12 -27.03 1.99
N LEU A 330 -34.07 -26.95 0.67
CA LEU A 330 -34.01 -25.69 -0.08
C LEU A 330 -35.42 -25.10 -0.20
N HIS A 331 -35.50 -23.79 0.00
CA HIS A 331 -36.66 -22.89 -0.03
C HIS A 331 -37.36 -22.60 1.30
N ARG A 332 -37.07 -21.42 1.87
CA ARG A 332 -38.11 -20.40 2.10
C ARG A 332 -37.52 -19.00 2.28
N THR A 333 -38.00 -18.10 1.44
CA THR A 333 -38.03 -16.65 1.60
C THR A 333 -38.73 -16.27 2.90
N PHE A 334 -38.15 -15.37 3.70
CA PHE A 334 -38.91 -14.46 4.56
C PHE A 334 -38.23 -13.11 4.68
N ARG A 335 -38.93 -12.12 4.13
CA ARG A 335 -38.97 -10.70 4.50
C ARG A 335 -39.05 -10.56 6.02
N ARG A 336 -38.38 -9.56 6.59
CA ARG A 336 -38.74 -9.02 7.91
C ARG A 336 -38.82 -7.51 7.83
N GLU A 337 -40.01 -7.02 8.18
CA GLU A 337 -40.38 -5.62 8.34
C GLU A 337 -39.53 -4.97 9.45
N SER A 338 -39.19 -3.70 9.21
CA SER A 338 -38.68 -2.78 10.23
C SER A 338 -39.83 -1.87 10.67
N ASP A 339 -40.33 -2.08 11.87
CA ASP A 339 -41.12 -1.09 12.62
C ASP A 339 -40.51 -0.93 14.01
N SER A 340 -39.87 0.21 14.24
CA SER A 340 -39.74 0.81 15.57
C SER A 340 -39.57 2.32 15.42
N ALA A 341 -40.55 3.02 16.00
CA ALA A 341 -40.86 4.45 15.96
C ALA A 341 -39.81 5.36 16.67
N PRO A 342 -39.90 6.70 16.55
CA PRO A 342 -38.95 7.63 17.14
C PRO A 342 -39.22 7.87 18.63
N ILE A 343 -38.15 8.18 19.38
CA ILE A 343 -38.23 8.72 20.73
C ILE A 343 -38.16 10.25 20.65
N VAL A 344 -39.01 10.86 21.48
CA VAL A 344 -39.34 12.27 21.71
C VAL A 344 -38.15 13.19 21.90
#